data_AF-A0A965LU45-F1
#
_entry.id   AF-A0A965LU45-F1
#
_cell.length_a   1.000
_cell.length_b   1.000
_cell.length_c   1.000
_cell.angle_alpha   90.00
_cell.angle_beta   90.00
_cell.angle_gamma   90.00
#
_symmetry.space_group_name_H-M   'P 1'
#
loop_
_entity.id
_entity.type
_entity.pdbx_description
1 polymer ?
#
loop_
_entity_poly.entity_id
_entity_poly.type
_entity_poly.pdbx_seq_one_letter_code
_entity_poly.pdbx_strand_id
1 'polypeptide(L)' 'MAKREIKNNSLAMLATVALVGMLASAIGFFSPGYCTVPQQDDWTSCEAIAQQRNIGSIALFVVCLVGFTVSLSKRRKG' A
#
# COMPACT_ATOMS: atom_id res chain seq x y z
N MET A 1 -21.97 -8.19 33.27
CA MET A 1 -21.48 -8.04 31.88
C MET A 1 -19.97 -7.85 31.94
N ALA A 2 -19.19 -8.85 31.52
CA ALA A 2 -17.73 -8.70 31.48
C ALA A 2 -17.35 -7.70 30.36
N LYS A 3 -16.61 -6.65 30.70
CA LYS A 3 -16.10 -5.67 29.73
C LYS A 3 -15.07 -6.38 28.84
N ARG A 4 -15.44 -6.75 27.61
CA ARG A 4 -14.48 -7.19 26.59
C ARG A 4 -13.70 -5.97 26.11
N GLU A 5 -12.40 -5.91 26.36
CA GLU A 5 -11.53 -4.94 25.70
C GLU A 5 -11.27 -5.37 24.25
N ILE A 6 -11.64 -4.52 23.30
CA ILE A 6 -11.34 -4.74 21.88
C ILE A 6 -9.93 -4.19 21.59
N LYS A 7 -8.99 -5.09 21.23
CA LYS A 7 -7.65 -4.71 20.78
C LYS A 7 -7.70 -4.04 19.41
N ASN A 8 -7.07 -2.87 19.27
CA ASN A 8 -6.98 -2.15 17.99
C ASN A 8 -6.07 -2.91 16.99
N ASN A 9 -6.67 -3.38 15.90
CA ASN A 9 -6.01 -4.12 14.82
C ASN A 9 -5.88 -3.32 13.51
N SER A 10 -6.25 -2.04 13.50
CA SER A 10 -6.27 -1.21 12.28
C SER A 10 -4.91 -1.13 11.60
N LEU A 11 -3.83 -1.17 12.38
CA LEU A 11 -2.46 -1.09 11.87
C LEU A 11 -2.04 -2.38 11.13
N ALA A 12 -2.56 -3.54 11.54
CA ALA A 12 -2.38 -4.79 10.82
C ALA A 12 -3.19 -4.80 9.50
N MET A 13 -4.39 -4.23 9.51
CA MET A 13 -5.21 -4.06 8.30
C MET A 13 -4.49 -3.17 7.27
N LEU A 14 -3.97 -2.01 7.70
CA LEU A 14 -3.20 -1.13 6.82
C LEU A 14 -1.95 -1.81 6.26
N ALA A 15 -1.24 -2.60 7.08
CA ALA A 15 -0.08 -3.37 6.63
C ALA A 15 -0.45 -4.36 5.51
N THR A 16 -1.57 -5.06 5.64
CA THR A 16 -2.05 -6.00 4.61
C THR A 16 -2.47 -5.31 3.31
N VAL A 17 -3.17 -4.17 3.39
CA VAL A 17 -3.52 -3.39 2.19
C VAL A 17 -2.27 -2.88 1.50
N ALA A 18 -1.30 -2.38 2.27
CA ALA A 18 -0.02 -1.89 1.74
C ALA A 18 0.78 -3.02 1.06
N LEU A 19 0.79 -4.23 1.63
CA LEU A 19 1.42 -5.40 1.05
C LEU A 19 0.82 -5.76 -0.32
N VAL A 20 -0.51 -5.79 -0.42
CA VAL A 20 -1.19 -6.08 -1.70
C VAL A 20 -0.89 -5.01 -2.75
N GLY A 21 -0.93 -3.72 -2.38
CA GLY A 21 -0.58 -2.62 -3.30
C GLY A 21 0.88 -2.69 -3.79
N MET A 22 1.79 -3.13 -2.92
CA MET A 22 3.18 -3.39 -3.29
C MET A 22 3.30 -4.55 -4.28
N LEU A 23 2.63 -5.67 -4.04
CA LEU A 23 2.67 -6.83 -4.94
C LEU A 23 2.11 -6.47 -6.32
N ALA A 24 0.99 -5.73 -6.37
CA ALA A 24 0.45 -5.17 -7.61
C ALA A 24 1.47 -4.28 -8.33
N SER A 25 2.20 -3.45 -7.56
CA SER A 25 3.28 -2.63 -8.10
C SER A 25 4.44 -3.47 -8.64
N ALA A 26 4.81 -4.58 -7.99
CA ALA A 26 5.90 -5.44 -8.42
C ALA A 26 5.60 -6.22 -9.71
N ILE A 27 4.36 -6.70 -9.88
CA ILE A 27 3.96 -7.48 -11.08
C ILE A 27 3.69 -6.61 -12.32
N GLY A 28 3.99 -5.32 -12.28
CA GLY A 28 3.81 -4.46 -13.44
C GLY A 28 2.43 -3.84 -13.57
N PHE A 29 1.45 -4.11 -12.68
CA PHE A 29 0.04 -3.70 -12.85
C PHE A 29 -0.14 -2.20 -13.20
N PHE A 30 0.70 -1.31 -12.66
CA PHE A 30 0.68 0.12 -12.98
C PHE A 30 1.76 0.55 -14.01
N SER A 31 2.06 -0.26 -15.02
CA SER A 31 3.12 0.04 -16.01
C SER A 31 2.69 1.09 -17.03
N PRO A 32 3.55 2.06 -17.40
CA PRO A 32 3.27 2.99 -18.50
C PRO A 32 3.12 2.27 -19.85
N GLY A 33 3.65 1.04 -19.98
CA GLY A 33 3.46 0.21 -21.17
C GLY A 33 2.02 -0.25 -21.40
N TYR A 34 1.12 -0.09 -20.41
CA TYR A 34 -0.31 -0.33 -20.57
C TYR A 34 -1.09 0.91 -21.02
N CYS A 35 -0.43 2.05 -21.21
CA CYS A 35 -1.06 3.22 -21.79
C CYS A 35 -1.18 3.08 -23.31
N THR A 36 -2.19 2.34 -23.75
CA THR A 36 -2.47 2.06 -25.16
C THR A 36 -3.37 3.10 -25.81
N VAL A 37 -3.89 4.07 -25.04
CA VAL A 37 -4.81 5.11 -25.50
C VAL A 37 -4.11 6.46 -25.51
N PRO A 38 -4.37 7.32 -26.53
CA PRO A 38 -3.81 8.66 -26.59
C PRO A 38 -4.28 9.48 -25.39
N GLN A 39 -3.31 10.11 -24.73
CA GLN A 39 -3.49 10.92 -23.54
C GLN A 39 -4.52 12.02 -23.81
N GLN A 40 -5.56 12.07 -22.98
CA GLN A 40 -6.58 13.12 -23.01
C GLN A 40 -6.12 14.27 -22.12
N ASP A 41 -6.28 15.51 -22.57
CA ASP A 41 -5.79 16.71 -21.87
C ASP A 41 -6.39 16.88 -20.45
N ASP A 42 -7.58 16.31 -20.21
CA ASP A 42 -8.26 16.36 -18.91
C ASP A 42 -7.81 15.28 -17.90
N TRP A 43 -6.92 14.36 -18.32
CA TRP A 43 -6.47 13.25 -17.49
C TRP A 43 -4.97 13.36 -17.19
N THR A 44 -4.59 12.93 -15.98
CA THR A 44 -3.17 12.91 -15.58
C THR A 44 -2.36 12.09 -16.58
N SER A 45 -1.15 12.57 -16.89
CA SER A 45 -0.34 11.94 -17.91
C SER A 45 0.15 10.56 -17.49
N CYS A 46 0.27 9.64 -18.43
CA CYS A 46 0.79 8.29 -18.19
C CYS A 46 2.22 8.32 -17.62
N GLU A 47 3.00 9.32 -18.03
CA GLU A 47 4.34 9.57 -17.50
C GLU A 47 4.31 10.09 -16.05
N ALA A 48 3.37 10.98 -15.71
CA ALA A 48 3.17 11.42 -14.34
C ALA A 48 2.72 10.26 -13.43
N ILE A 49 1.84 9.37 -13.92
CA ILE A 49 1.43 8.15 -13.21
C ILE A 49 2.64 7.23 -12.98
N ALA A 50 3.52 7.07 -13.98
CA ALA A 50 4.71 6.24 -13.85
C ALA A 50 5.66 6.76 -12.75
N GLN A 51 5.86 8.08 -12.67
CA GLN A 51 6.65 8.68 -11.59
C GLN A 51 5.96 8.53 -10.22
N GLN A 52 4.65 8.83 -10.14
CA GLN A 52 3.88 8.70 -8.90
C GLN A 52 3.86 7.26 -8.37
N ARG A 53 3.86 6.28 -9.26
CA ARG A 53 3.90 4.87 -8.90
C ARG A 53 5.17 4.49 -8.16
N ASN A 54 6.33 5.02 -8.55
CA ASN A 54 7.60 4.70 -7.89
C ASN A 54 7.62 5.25 -6.46
N ILE A 55 7.12 6.47 -6.28
CA ILE A 55 6.94 7.08 -4.96
C ILE A 55 5.90 6.29 -4.13
N GLY A 56 4.80 5.90 -4.77
CA GLY A 56 3.73 5.13 -4.15
C GLY A 56 4.17 3.74 -3.71
N SER A 57 4.95 3.02 -4.51
CA SER A 57 5.46 1.69 -4.16
C SER A 57 6.43 1.74 -2.98
N ILE A 58 7.31 2.75 -2.93
CA ILE A 58 8.20 3.00 -1.78
C ILE A 58 7.37 3.31 -0.54
N ALA A 59 6.38 4.20 -0.64
CA ALA A 59 5.51 4.53 0.49
C ALA A 59 4.76 3.29 1.01
N LEU A 60 4.20 2.46 0.12
CA LEU A 60 3.52 1.21 0.48
C LEU A 60 4.49 0.22 1.14
N PHE A 61 5.74 0.13 0.67
CA PHE A 61 6.77 -0.70 1.32
C PHE A 61 7.05 -0.26 2.75
N VAL A 62 7.27 1.04 2.97
CA VAL A 62 7.52 1.59 4.29
C VAL A 62 6.34 1.36 5.23
N VAL A 63 5.11 1.64 4.77
CA VAL A 63 3.89 1.42 5.56
C VAL A 63 3.72 -0.07 5.90
N CYS A 64 4.00 -0.97 4.95
CA CYS A 64 3.96 -2.40 5.18
C CYS A 64 4.96 -2.83 6.27
N LEU A 65 6.23 -2.41 6.18
CA LEU A 65 7.26 -2.72 7.17
C LEU A 65 6.92 -2.17 8.56
N VAL A 66 6.56 -0.89 8.66
CA VAL A 66 6.18 -0.26 9.94
C VAL A 66 4.93 -0.93 10.51
N GLY A 67 3.95 -1.20 9.64
CA GLY A 67 2.71 -1.90 9.96
C GLY A 67 2.97 -3.24 10.65
N PHE A 68 3.68 -4.14 9.96
CA PHE A 68 3.97 -5.47 10.49
C PHE A 68 4.91 -5.44 11.70
N THR A 69 5.96 -4.61 11.70
CA THR A 69 6.90 -4.55 12.83
C THR A 69 6.22 -4.11 14.12
N VAL A 70 5.36 -3.09 14.07
CA VAL A 70 4.59 -2.64 15.24
C VAL A 70 3.56 -3.69 15.67
N SER A 71 2.82 -4.27 14.72
CA SER A 71 1.82 -5.31 15.02
C SER A 71 2.45 -6.55 15.66
N LEU A 72 3.60 -7.02 15.15
CA LEU A 72 4.32 -8.17 15.69
C LEU A 72 4.93 -7.85 17.05
N SER A 73 5.54 -6.68 17.22
CA SER A 73 6.11 -6.25 18.50
C SER A 73 5.05 -6.16 19.60
N LYS A 74 3.85 -5.68 19.27
CA LYS A 74 2.71 -5.59 20.20
C LYS A 74 2.11 -6.96 20.52
N ARG A 75 2.19 -7.93 19.60
CA ARG A 75 1.82 -9.33 19.87
C ARG A 75 2.83 -10.04 20.78
N ARG A 76 4.12 -9.74 20.65
CA ARG A 76 5.20 -10.40 21.41
C ARG A 76 5.29 -9.94 22.88
N LYS A 77 4.80 -8.72 23.17
CA LYS A 77 4.79 -8.12 24.50
C LYS A 77 3.52 -8.39 25.32
N GLY A 78 2.54 -9.12 24.77
CA GLY A 78 1.24 -9.32 25.41
C GLY A 78 0.75 -10.74 25.32
#